data_AF-A0A4Q5SCN6-F1
#
_entry.id   AF-A0A4Q5SCN6-F1
#
_cell.length_a   1.000
_cell.length_b   1.000
_cell.length_c   1.000
_cell.angle_alpha   90.00
_cell.angle_beta   90.00
_cell.angle_gamma   90.00
#
_symmetry.space_group_name_H-M   'P 1'
#
loop_
_entity.id
_entity.type
_entity.pdbx_description
1 polymer ?
#
loop_
_entity_poly.entity_id
_entity_poly.type
_entity_poly.pdbx_seq_one_letter_code
_entity_poly.pdbx_strand_id
1 'polypeptide(L)'
;MSEEIINKVAQSGLTTLDLESFYPEKGIQEFDLKPLLFMEMIIREKDFREQLSKTDWPQYQGLVMTVTCSADAIIPMWAYMLVASYLQPYAAAVYFGTKEEAIQQHLLQQIRGLNALEFAEKRVVVKGCGDKNVGPAAYLEITNKLRSVARSIMYGEPCSTVPIFKRK
;
A
#
# COMPACT_ATOMS: atom_id res chain seq x y z
N MET A 1 -31.87 -20.87 30.94
CA MET A 1 -31.18 -19.58 31.16
C MET A 1 -29.82 -19.70 30.48
N SER A 2 -29.77 -19.39 29.19
CA SER A 2 -28.53 -19.38 28.41
C SER A 2 -27.67 -18.22 28.89
N GLU A 3 -26.50 -18.52 29.44
CA GLU A 3 -25.48 -17.53 29.76
C GLU A 3 -25.16 -16.75 28.49
N GLU A 4 -25.50 -15.47 28.49
CA GLU A 4 -25.10 -14.53 27.45
C GLU A 4 -23.57 -14.53 27.39
N ILE A 5 -23.01 -14.90 26.24
CA ILE A 5 -21.59 -14.75 25.94
C ILE A 5 -21.31 -13.25 25.88
N ILE A 6 -20.99 -12.66 27.04
CA ILE A 6 -20.50 -11.28 27.12
C ILE A 6 -19.19 -11.25 26.36
N ASN A 7 -19.19 -10.61 25.19
CA ASN A 7 -18.00 -10.43 24.36
C ASN A 7 -17.06 -9.43 25.06
N LYS A 8 -16.21 -9.96 25.96
CA LYS A 8 -15.25 -9.21 26.81
C LYS A 8 -14.28 -8.31 26.04
N VAL A 9 -14.16 -8.50 24.72
CA VAL A 9 -13.28 -7.70 23.85
C VAL A 9 -13.75 -6.25 23.76
N ALA A 10 -15.06 -6.00 23.65
CA ALA A 10 -15.62 -4.65 23.54
C ALA A 10 -15.49 -3.83 24.84
N GLN A 11 -15.35 -4.48 26.00
CA GLN A 11 -15.23 -3.83 27.32
C GLN A 11 -13.79 -3.51 27.74
N SER A 12 -12.80 -3.83 26.90
CA SER A 12 -11.39 -3.85 27.31
C SER A 12 -10.59 -2.56 27.04
N GLY A 13 -11.18 -1.57 26.34
CA GLY A 13 -10.49 -0.34 25.93
C GLY A 13 -9.34 -0.56 24.94
N LEU A 14 -9.28 -1.74 24.32
CA LEU A 14 -8.32 -2.11 23.27
C LEU A 14 -8.86 -1.69 21.90
N THR A 15 -8.00 -1.07 21.09
CA THR A 15 -8.26 -0.74 19.69
C THR A 15 -7.44 -1.67 18.81
N THR A 16 -8.10 -2.46 17.99
CA THR A 16 -7.44 -3.29 16.98
C THR A 16 -7.23 -2.46 15.73
N LEU A 17 -6.00 -2.44 15.21
CA LEU A 17 -5.64 -1.83 13.94
C LEU A 17 -5.25 -2.93 12.96
N ASP A 18 -6.05 -3.09 11.92
CA ASP A 18 -5.79 -4.03 10.83
C ASP A 18 -5.11 -3.30 9.68
N LEU A 19 -3.83 -3.62 9.43
CA LEU A 19 -3.07 -3.02 8.33
C LEU A 19 -3.54 -3.52 6.96
N GLU A 20 -4.27 -4.64 6.89
CA GLU A 20 -4.83 -5.12 5.64
C GLU A 20 -5.91 -4.20 5.08
N SER A 21 -6.51 -3.36 5.93
CA SER A 21 -7.45 -2.33 5.51
C SER A 21 -6.82 -1.28 4.59
N PHE A 22 -5.49 -1.15 4.62
CA PHE A 22 -4.74 -0.24 3.73
C PHE A 22 -4.40 -0.87 2.37
N TYR A 23 -4.78 -2.12 2.12
CA TYR A 23 -4.62 -2.69 0.79
C TYR A 23 -5.57 -2.07 -0.23
N PRO A 24 -5.10 -1.83 -1.46
CA PRO A 24 -6.00 -1.44 -2.54
C PRO A 24 -6.98 -2.59 -2.83
N GLU A 25 -8.29 -2.30 -2.80
CA GLU A 25 -9.35 -3.30 -2.99
C GLU A 25 -9.22 -4.06 -4.31
N LYS A 26 -8.87 -3.33 -5.39
CA LYS A 26 -8.68 -3.87 -6.75
C LYS A 26 -7.25 -4.36 -7.00
N GLY A 27 -6.42 -4.43 -5.97
CA GLY A 27 -4.99 -4.72 -6.09
C GLY A 27 -4.20 -3.61 -6.80
N ILE A 28 -2.92 -3.90 -7.04
CA ILE A 28 -2.05 -3.07 -7.89
C ILE A 28 -2.14 -3.58 -9.33
N GLN A 29 -2.43 -2.69 -10.26
CA GLN A 29 -2.35 -2.97 -11.69
C GLN A 29 -1.02 -2.48 -12.26
N GLU A 30 -0.50 -3.20 -13.24
CA GLU A 30 0.83 -2.93 -13.80
C GLU A 30 0.72 -2.34 -15.20
N PHE A 31 1.51 -1.29 -15.43
CA PHE A 31 1.75 -0.73 -16.74
C PHE A 31 3.20 -1.05 -17.12
N ASP A 32 3.38 -2.11 -17.89
CA ASP A 32 4.69 -2.56 -18.36
C ASP A 32 5.08 -1.79 -19.63
N LEU A 33 6.28 -1.21 -19.63
CA LEU A 33 6.83 -0.50 -20.78
C LEU A 33 7.31 -1.44 -21.89
N LYS A 34 7.60 -2.71 -21.59
CA LYS A 34 8.18 -3.66 -22.55
C LYS A 34 7.43 -3.71 -23.90
N PRO A 35 6.09 -3.82 -23.94
CA PRO A 35 5.35 -3.87 -25.21
C PRO A 35 5.46 -2.58 -26.03
N LEU A 36 5.83 -1.46 -25.41
CA LEU A 36 5.96 -0.15 -26.04
C LEU A 36 7.36 0.08 -26.63
N LEU A 37 8.32 -0.80 -26.34
CA LEU A 37 9.69 -0.69 -26.84
C LEU A 37 9.79 -1.24 -28.26
N PHE A 38 10.65 -0.63 -29.07
CA PHE A 38 11.02 -1.19 -30.36
C PHE A 38 11.76 -2.51 -30.15
N MET A 39 11.23 -3.57 -30.75
CA MET A 39 11.71 -4.95 -30.58
C MET A 39 11.81 -5.37 -29.10
N GLU A 40 10.97 -4.81 -28.21
CA GLU A 40 11.01 -5.08 -26.76
C GLU A 40 12.36 -4.73 -26.08
N MET A 41 13.23 -3.93 -26.74
CA MET A 41 14.61 -3.70 -26.28
C MET A 41 14.98 -2.22 -26.14
N ILE A 42 14.42 -1.32 -26.95
CA ILE A 42 14.84 0.08 -26.97
C ILE A 42 13.67 1.03 -27.19
N ILE A 43 13.70 2.21 -26.55
CA ILE A 43 12.73 3.26 -26.84
C ILE A 43 13.11 3.99 -28.13
N ARG A 44 12.17 4.04 -29.09
CA ARG A 44 12.15 5.03 -30.16
C ARG A 44 11.09 6.08 -29.83
N GLU A 45 11.51 7.32 -29.59
CA GLU A 45 10.63 8.35 -29.03
C GLU A 45 9.32 8.53 -29.82
N LYS A 46 9.42 8.61 -31.16
CA LYS A 46 8.26 8.78 -32.03
C LYS A 46 7.25 7.63 -31.84
N ASP A 47 7.72 6.40 -31.95
CA ASP A 47 6.89 5.19 -31.83
C ASP A 47 6.27 5.09 -30.43
N PHE A 48 7.04 5.40 -29.39
CA PHE A 48 6.57 5.37 -28.00
C PHE A 48 5.44 6.38 -27.77
N ARG A 49 5.63 7.63 -28.20
CA ARG A 49 4.59 8.67 -28.11
C ARG A 49 3.34 8.32 -28.91
N GLU A 50 3.52 7.74 -30.10
CA GLU A 50 2.40 7.29 -30.93
C GLU A 50 1.59 6.19 -30.22
N GLN A 51 2.25 5.20 -29.63
CA GLN A 51 1.57 4.15 -28.88
C GLN A 51 0.82 4.70 -27.66
N LEU A 52 1.45 5.58 -26.87
CA LEU A 52 0.79 6.22 -25.72
C LEU A 52 -0.44 7.06 -26.11
N SER A 53 -0.42 7.69 -27.30
CA SER A 53 -1.56 8.45 -27.81
C SER A 53 -2.76 7.57 -28.19
N LYS A 54 -2.53 6.26 -28.41
CA LYS A 54 -3.55 5.28 -28.77
C LYS A 54 -4.06 4.49 -27.56
N THR A 55 -3.42 4.63 -26.40
CA THR A 55 -3.83 3.97 -25.17
C THR A 55 -5.13 4.57 -24.64
N ASP A 56 -6.10 3.71 -24.29
CA ASP A 56 -7.35 4.11 -23.63
C ASP A 56 -7.11 4.37 -22.14
N TRP A 57 -6.61 5.56 -21.79
CA TRP A 57 -6.27 5.92 -20.40
C TRP A 57 -7.44 5.88 -19.39
N PRO A 58 -8.70 6.25 -19.75
CA PRO A 58 -9.85 6.09 -18.87
C PRO A 58 -10.04 4.70 -18.24
N GLN A 59 -9.53 3.63 -18.86
CA GLN A 59 -9.63 2.28 -18.29
C GLN A 59 -8.93 2.13 -16.92
N TYR A 60 -7.99 3.03 -16.59
CA TYR A 60 -7.24 3.02 -15.33
C TYR A 60 -7.91 3.83 -14.21
N GLN A 61 -9.15 4.27 -14.40
CA GLN A 61 -9.87 5.13 -13.46
C GLN A 61 -9.95 4.51 -12.05
N GLY A 62 -9.44 5.25 -11.06
CA GLY A 62 -9.47 4.89 -9.64
C GLY A 62 -8.61 3.67 -9.28
N LEU A 63 -7.79 3.16 -10.21
CA LEU A 63 -6.89 2.04 -9.96
C LEU A 63 -5.59 2.54 -9.35
N VAL A 64 -4.97 1.71 -8.53
CA VAL A 64 -3.59 1.93 -8.09
C VAL A 64 -2.67 1.26 -9.08
N MET A 65 -1.80 2.04 -9.71
CA MET A 65 -0.93 1.61 -10.79
C MET A 65 0.53 1.50 -10.32
N THR A 66 1.27 0.57 -10.91
CA THR A 66 2.73 0.60 -10.93
C THR A 66 3.24 0.64 -12.35
N VAL A 67 4.28 1.41 -12.61
CA VAL A 67 4.98 1.45 -13.91
C VAL A 67 6.28 0.67 -13.78
N THR A 68 6.48 -0.29 -14.68
CA THR A 68 7.66 -1.15 -14.70
C THR A 68 8.16 -1.39 -16.12
N CYS A 69 9.31 -2.03 -16.27
CA CYS A 69 9.76 -2.59 -17.53
C CYS A 69 10.22 -4.03 -17.28
N SER A 70 9.47 -5.01 -17.80
CA SER A 70 9.82 -6.42 -17.63
C SER A 70 10.95 -6.90 -18.56
N ALA A 71 11.33 -6.08 -19.54
CA ALA A 71 12.50 -6.32 -20.38
C ALA A 71 13.79 -5.80 -19.72
N ASP A 72 14.89 -6.50 -19.97
CA ASP A 72 16.24 -6.03 -19.67
C ASP A 72 16.66 -4.96 -20.70
N ALA A 73 16.03 -3.79 -20.59
CA ALA A 73 16.17 -2.67 -21.50
C ALA A 73 16.58 -1.41 -20.74
N ILE A 74 17.49 -0.62 -21.31
CA ILE A 74 17.87 0.68 -20.76
C ILE A 74 16.78 1.69 -21.13
N ILE A 75 15.95 2.05 -20.15
CA ILE A 75 14.85 2.99 -20.33
C ILE A 75 15.27 4.40 -19.89
N PRO A 76 15.18 5.42 -20.76
CA PRO A 76 15.41 6.79 -20.35
C PRO A 76 14.33 7.27 -19.37
N MET A 77 14.73 7.97 -18.31
CA MET A 77 13.85 8.36 -17.19
C MET A 77 12.61 9.15 -17.63
N TRP A 78 12.71 9.93 -18.70
CA TRP A 78 11.57 10.70 -19.23
C TRP A 78 10.40 9.81 -19.67
N ALA A 79 10.63 8.54 -20.03
CA ALA A 79 9.57 7.63 -20.45
C ALA A 79 8.61 7.30 -19.30
N TYR A 80 9.17 7.02 -18.11
CA TYR A 80 8.40 6.83 -16.89
C TYR A 80 7.63 8.10 -16.51
N MET A 81 8.27 9.27 -16.61
CA MET A 81 7.62 10.56 -16.34
C MET A 81 6.45 10.80 -17.29
N LEU A 82 6.62 10.45 -18.57
CA LEU A 82 5.58 10.61 -19.59
C LEU A 82 4.40 9.69 -19.29
N VAL A 83 4.62 8.41 -19.02
CA VAL A 83 3.54 7.48 -18.62
C VAL A 83 2.82 7.94 -17.36
N ALA A 84 3.56 8.39 -16.35
CA ALA A 84 2.95 8.93 -15.13
C ALA A 84 2.05 10.14 -15.43
N SER A 85 2.44 11.02 -16.35
CA SER A 85 1.62 12.18 -16.75
C SER A 85 0.28 11.79 -17.40
N TYR A 86 0.22 10.65 -18.09
CA TYR A 86 -1.01 10.11 -18.66
C TYR A 86 -1.88 9.35 -17.64
N LEU A 87 -1.25 8.67 -16.67
CA LEU A 87 -1.96 7.92 -15.64
C LEU A 87 -2.57 8.82 -14.55
N GLN A 88 -1.88 9.88 -14.14
CA GLN A 88 -2.28 10.73 -13.00
C GLN A 88 -3.72 11.29 -13.06
N PRO A 89 -4.28 11.68 -14.22
CA PRO A 89 -5.67 12.14 -14.30
C PRO A 89 -6.72 11.06 -13.98
N TYR A 90 -6.37 9.78 -14.08
CA TYR A 90 -7.31 8.65 -13.96
C TYR A 90 -7.00 7.77 -12.75
N ALA A 91 -5.74 7.41 -12.55
CA ALA A 91 -5.30 6.51 -11.49
C ALA A 91 -5.42 7.15 -10.10
N ALA A 92 -5.76 6.35 -9.09
CA ALA A 92 -5.80 6.78 -7.70
C ALA A 92 -4.39 7.05 -7.13
N ALA A 93 -3.40 6.28 -7.58
CA ALA A 93 -1.98 6.47 -7.28
C ALA A 93 -1.13 5.77 -8.35
N VAL A 94 0.11 6.24 -8.53
CA VAL A 94 1.08 5.69 -9.49
C VAL A 94 2.41 5.49 -8.78
N TYR A 95 2.92 4.26 -8.80
CA TYR A 95 4.22 3.88 -8.23
C TYR A 95 5.19 3.42 -9.32
N PHE A 96 6.44 3.21 -8.94
CA PHE A 96 7.47 2.60 -9.77
C PHE A 96 7.94 1.29 -9.14
N GLY A 97 8.20 0.28 -9.97
CA GLY A 97 8.75 -1.01 -9.56
C GLY A 97 7.77 -2.17 -9.80
N THR A 98 8.08 -3.33 -9.23
CA THR A 98 7.20 -4.51 -9.32
C THR A 98 5.89 -4.29 -8.56
N LYS A 99 4.92 -5.18 -8.77
CA LYS A 99 3.66 -5.16 -8.00
C LYS A 99 3.90 -5.25 -6.50
N GLU A 100 4.84 -6.08 -6.06
CA GLU A 100 5.19 -6.25 -4.64
C GLU A 100 5.79 -4.98 -4.05
N GLU A 101 6.72 -4.34 -4.78
CA GLU A 101 7.32 -3.07 -4.38
C GLU A 101 6.26 -1.96 -4.30
N ALA A 102 5.34 -1.91 -5.25
CA ALA A 102 4.25 -0.96 -5.28
C ALA A 102 3.22 -1.20 -4.16
N ILE A 103 2.92 -2.45 -3.80
CA ILE A 103 2.11 -2.78 -2.61
C ILE A 103 2.77 -2.19 -1.36
N GLN A 104 4.08 -2.43 -1.19
CA GLN A 104 4.80 -1.91 -0.04
C GLN A 104 4.78 -0.37 -0.01
N GLN A 105 5.07 0.29 -1.14
CA GLN A 105 5.01 1.76 -1.25
C GLN A 105 3.61 2.29 -0.91
N HIS A 106 2.55 1.64 -1.41
CA HIS A 106 1.17 2.01 -1.13
C HIS A 106 0.83 1.91 0.35
N LEU A 107 1.13 0.78 0.98
CA LEU A 107 0.88 0.58 2.41
C LEU A 107 1.60 1.63 3.26
N LEU A 108 2.87 1.91 2.95
CA LEU A 108 3.64 2.95 3.65
C LEU A 108 3.02 4.34 3.46
N GLN A 109 2.54 4.67 2.26
CA GLN A 109 1.86 5.94 2.02
C GLN A 109 0.56 6.06 2.81
N GLN A 110 -0.27 5.00 2.86
CA GLN A 110 -1.51 4.98 3.64
C GLN A 110 -1.23 5.13 5.15
N ILE A 111 -0.25 4.41 5.68
CA ILE A 111 0.15 4.49 7.09
C ILE A 111 0.68 5.89 7.43
N ARG A 112 1.43 6.52 6.52
CA ARG A 112 1.90 7.91 6.70
C ARG A 112 0.75 8.91 6.67
N GLY A 113 -0.27 8.68 5.87
CA GLY A 113 -1.49 9.48 5.81
C GLY A 113 -2.42 9.28 7.01
N LEU A 114 -2.28 8.18 7.75
CA LEU A 114 -3.12 7.86 8.91
C LEU A 114 -3.08 8.98 9.97
N ASN A 115 -4.26 9.37 10.44
CA ASN A 115 -4.40 10.28 11.56
C ASN A 115 -4.07 9.59 12.89
N ALA A 116 -2.82 9.69 13.32
CA ALA A 116 -2.34 9.03 14.53
C ALA A 116 -3.07 9.49 15.82
N LEU A 117 -3.68 10.69 15.82
CA LEU A 117 -4.42 11.21 16.98
C LEU A 117 -5.65 10.37 17.33
N GLU A 118 -6.21 9.63 16.38
CA GLU A 118 -7.28 8.66 16.64
C GLU A 118 -6.85 7.55 17.61
N PHE A 119 -5.54 7.35 17.79
CA PHE A 119 -4.96 6.35 18.67
C PHE A 119 -4.33 6.95 19.94
N ALA A 120 -4.48 8.26 20.17
CA ALA A 120 -3.92 8.95 21.33
C ALA A 120 -4.44 8.33 22.63
N GLU A 121 -3.52 8.04 23.57
CA GLU A 121 -3.82 7.41 24.87
C GLU A 121 -4.45 6.01 24.83
N LYS A 122 -4.65 5.44 23.63
CA LYS A 122 -5.27 4.12 23.45
C LYS A 122 -4.26 2.99 23.59
N ARG A 123 -4.77 1.80 23.94
CA ARG A 123 -4.02 0.54 23.85
C ARG A 123 -4.30 -0.06 22.49
N VAL A 124 -3.28 -0.10 21.63
CA VAL A 124 -3.42 -0.54 20.24
C VAL A 124 -2.87 -1.95 20.07
N VAL A 125 -3.64 -2.84 19.45
CA VAL A 125 -3.18 -4.13 18.94
C VAL A 125 -3.10 -4.01 17.43
N VAL A 126 -1.90 -4.11 16.87
CA VAL A 126 -1.70 -4.21 15.43
C VAL A 126 -1.86 -5.67 15.05
N LYS A 127 -2.85 -5.96 14.20
CA LYS A 127 -3.17 -7.32 13.76
C LYS A 127 -1.98 -7.92 13.00
N GLY A 128 -1.60 -9.14 13.36
CA GLY A 128 -0.39 -9.79 12.83
C GLY A 128 -0.63 -10.95 11.87
N CYS A 129 -1.82 -11.54 11.87
CA CYS A 129 -2.20 -12.58 10.92
C CYS A 129 -3.29 -12.07 9.97
N GLY A 130 -3.15 -12.46 8.71
CA GLY A 130 -4.12 -12.16 7.67
C GLY A 130 -3.69 -12.77 6.36
N ASP A 131 -4.56 -12.67 5.35
CA ASP A 131 -4.39 -13.33 4.06
C ASP A 131 -3.47 -12.54 3.11
N LYS A 132 -3.23 -11.25 3.38
CA LYS A 132 -2.48 -10.34 2.52
C LYS A 132 -1.09 -10.04 3.09
N ASN A 133 -0.08 -9.99 2.23
CA ASN A 133 1.32 -9.81 2.63
C ASN A 133 1.69 -8.34 2.98
N VAL A 134 1.24 -7.87 4.14
CA VAL A 134 1.51 -6.49 4.64
C VAL A 134 3.00 -6.14 4.70
N GLY A 135 3.85 -7.16 4.92
CA GLY A 135 5.30 -7.02 4.93
C GLY A 135 5.87 -6.29 6.17
N PRO A 136 7.15 -6.51 6.50
CA PRO A 136 7.78 -5.96 7.70
C PRO A 136 7.88 -4.43 7.71
N ALA A 137 8.01 -3.80 6.53
CA ALA A 137 8.14 -2.34 6.42
C ALA A 137 6.91 -1.60 6.97
N ALA A 138 5.70 -2.11 6.71
CA ALA A 138 4.46 -1.54 7.21
C ALA A 138 4.33 -1.64 8.74
N TYR A 139 4.70 -2.78 9.33
CA TYR A 139 4.72 -2.95 10.79
C TYR A 139 5.73 -2.01 11.48
N LEU A 140 6.88 -1.80 10.86
CA LEU A 140 7.87 -0.84 11.34
C LEU A 140 7.33 0.60 11.26
N GLU A 141 6.75 0.99 10.12
CA GLU A 141 6.19 2.33 9.92
C GLU A 141 5.04 2.63 10.88
N ILE A 142 4.07 1.72 11.05
CA ILE A 142 2.95 1.96 11.97
C ILE A 142 3.43 2.08 13.42
N THR A 143 4.43 1.29 13.80
CA THR A 143 5.02 1.38 15.14
C THR A 143 5.66 2.76 15.34
N ASN A 144 6.44 3.24 14.38
CA ASN A 144 7.02 4.59 14.42
C ASN A 144 5.94 5.68 14.51
N LYS A 145 4.87 5.54 13.72
CA LYS A 145 3.76 6.50 13.66
C LYS A 145 2.98 6.57 14.98
N LEU A 146 2.71 5.43 15.62
CA LEU A 146 1.87 5.36 16.83
C LEU A 146 2.64 5.54 18.13
N ARG A 147 3.96 5.28 18.15
CA ARG A 147 4.76 5.26 19.38
C ARG A 147 4.68 6.55 20.19
N SER A 148 4.59 7.71 19.54
CA SER A 148 4.55 9.01 20.19
C SER A 148 3.20 9.37 20.82
N VAL A 149 2.11 8.70 20.40
CA VAL A 149 0.74 9.08 20.78
C VAL A 149 -0.01 7.99 21.55
N ALA A 150 0.24 6.71 21.24
CA ALA A 150 -0.46 5.60 21.86
C ALA A 150 0.03 5.34 23.29
N ARG A 151 -0.85 4.82 24.15
CA ARG A 151 -0.48 4.40 25.52
C ARG A 151 0.29 3.09 25.51
N SER A 152 -0.06 2.17 24.63
CA SER A 152 0.70 0.94 24.39
C SER A 152 0.45 0.40 22.99
N ILE A 153 1.43 -0.30 22.44
CA ILE A 153 1.36 -1.00 21.16
C ILE A 153 1.67 -2.47 21.40
N MET A 154 0.85 -3.34 20.82
CA MET A 154 0.97 -4.79 20.86
C MET A 154 0.84 -5.33 19.43
N TYR A 155 1.39 -6.50 19.17
CA TYR A 155 1.29 -7.21 17.89
C TYR A 155 0.58 -8.55 18.08
N GLY A 156 -0.31 -8.92 17.17
CA GLY A 156 -1.00 -10.22 17.16
C GLY A 156 -2.52 -10.08 17.17
N GLU A 157 -3.21 -11.04 17.77
CA GLU A 157 -4.66 -11.03 17.90
C GLU A 157 -5.07 -10.60 19.31
N PRO A 158 -6.27 -10.01 19.53
CA PRO A 158 -6.69 -9.57 20.87
C PRO A 158 -6.60 -10.66 21.97
N CYS A 159 -6.69 -11.93 21.59
CA CYS A 159 -6.56 -13.08 22.48
C CYS A 159 -5.12 -13.57 22.69
N SER A 160 -4.17 -13.15 21.84
CA SER A 160 -2.77 -13.58 21.86
C SER A 160 -1.87 -12.47 21.30
N THR A 161 -1.36 -11.62 22.19
CA THR A 161 -0.58 -10.44 21.83
C THR A 161 0.85 -10.49 22.37
N VAL A 162 1.80 -10.02 21.56
CA VAL A 162 3.17 -9.70 21.97
C VAL A 162 3.27 -8.20 22.30
N PRO A 163 3.71 -7.80 23.51
CA PRO A 163 3.88 -6.39 23.85
C PRO A 163 5.06 -5.78 23.09
N ILE A 164 4.85 -4.64 22.43
CA ILE A 164 5.87 -3.94 21.64
C ILE A 164 6.30 -2.64 22.32
N PHE A 165 5.33 -1.88 22.84
CA PHE A 165 5.60 -0.61 23.52
C PHE A 165 4.55 -0.37 24.61
N LYS A 166 4.97 0.28 25.70
CA LYS A 166 4.09 0.84 26.71
C LYS A 166 4.69 2.14 27.21
N ARG A 167 3.91 3.22 27.17
CA ARG A 167 4.33 4.50 27.71
C ARG A 167 4.43 4.38 29.24
N LYS A 168 5.52 4.87 29.80
CA LYS A 168 5.75 4.91 31.24
C LYS A 168 4.78 5.89 31.90
#